data_AF-A0AAD1Y0V1-F1
#
_entry.id   AF-A0AAD1Y0V1-F1
#
_cell.length_a   1.000
_cell.length_b   1.000
_cell.length_c   1.000
_cell.angle_alpha   90.00
_cell.angle_beta   90.00
_cell.angle_gamma   90.00
#
_symmetry.space_group_name_H-M   'P 1'
#
loop_
_entity.id
_entity.type
_entity.pdbx_description
1 polymer ?
#
loop_
_entity_poly.entity_id
_entity_poly.type
_entity_poly.pdbx_seq_one_letter_code
_entity_poly.pdbx_strand_id
1 'polypeptide(L)'
;MEDEETKQELEDGEKEENPSPELVKAPSGIPGLGADQDEEGNKIENQEIRFIFNPNRDKFPEKPYYEDGNPELYTDEKLAKRKALKEDVDVQNVIREFMTISFSFNPHKIIRRDEYFQKFIKIGQILRPNTEAEELQNLVKKDYENDNEGKTEDTIDEDKLYDSLFELADLWCPNIDAKEYVDFFNALKFKFRYDGQNNSSAYGPMHT
;
A
#
# COMPACT_ATOMS: atom_id res chain seq x y z
N MET A 1 22.16 50.37 39.52
CA MET A 1 21.04 49.52 39.95
C MET A 1 20.01 49.59 38.85
N GLU A 2 19.87 48.63 37.97
CA GLU A 2 20.56 47.36 37.73
C GLU A 2 20.03 46.91 36.37
N ASP A 3 20.92 46.35 35.55
CA ASP A 3 20.62 45.69 34.29
C ASP A 3 19.79 44.41 34.53
N GLU A 4 18.88 44.09 33.61
CA GLU A 4 18.39 42.73 33.29
C GLU A 4 17.48 42.90 32.05
N GLU A 5 17.94 42.68 30.81
CA GLU A 5 18.29 41.42 30.17
C GLU A 5 17.20 40.34 30.31
N THR A 6 16.34 40.23 29.29
CA THR A 6 15.74 38.92 28.96
C THR A 6 15.60 38.81 27.45
N LYS A 7 16.66 38.27 26.84
CA LYS A 7 16.58 37.53 25.58
C LYS A 7 15.73 36.29 25.82
N GLN A 8 14.77 36.01 24.94
CA GLN A 8 14.31 34.65 24.70
C GLN A 8 14.52 34.35 23.22
N GLU A 9 15.63 33.65 23.01
CA GLU A 9 16.01 32.89 21.83
C GLU A 9 15.35 31.51 21.89
N LEU A 10 15.04 30.99 20.70
CA LEU A 10 14.87 29.57 20.33
C LEU A 10 13.57 28.86 20.73
N GLU A 11 12.80 28.49 19.72
CA GLU A 11 12.65 27.07 19.34
C GLU A 11 12.32 27.02 17.84
N ASP A 12 13.39 26.96 17.03
CA ASP A 12 13.30 26.39 15.69
C ASP A 12 12.97 24.91 15.88
N GLY A 13 11.69 24.57 15.75
CA GLY A 13 11.25 23.20 15.61
C GLY A 13 11.80 22.64 14.31
N GLU A 14 12.94 21.97 14.39
CA GLU A 14 13.33 20.96 13.42
C GLU A 14 12.13 20.00 13.29
N LYS A 15 11.39 20.15 12.20
CA LYS A 15 10.47 19.11 11.77
C LYS A 15 11.36 17.91 11.49
N GLU A 16 11.31 16.90 12.35
CA GLU A 16 11.69 15.54 11.99
C GLU A 16 10.88 15.19 10.74
N GLU A 17 11.49 15.37 9.57
CA GLU A 17 11.06 14.67 8.37
C GLU A 17 11.27 13.19 8.67
N ASN A 18 10.20 12.54 9.14
CA ASN A 18 10.15 11.10 9.20
C ASN A 18 10.51 10.57 7.81
N PRO A 19 11.54 9.72 7.68
CA PRO A 19 11.95 9.23 6.38
C PRO A 19 10.79 8.46 5.77
N SER A 20 10.36 8.87 4.57
CA SER A 20 9.43 8.10 3.74
C SER A 20 9.89 6.64 3.70
N PRO A 21 8.96 5.67 3.79
CA PRO A 21 9.33 4.26 3.79
C PRO A 21 10.16 3.91 2.55
N GLU A 22 11.26 3.17 2.76
CA GLU A 22 12.17 2.75 1.69
C GLU A 22 11.49 1.74 0.74
N LEU A 23 11.63 1.96 -0.56
CA LEU A 23 10.95 1.22 -1.62
C LEU A 23 11.50 -0.17 -1.72
N VAL A 24 10.61 -1.15 -1.64
CA VAL A 24 11.04 -2.52 -1.60
C VAL A 24 11.47 -3.03 -2.98
N LYS A 25 12.57 -3.78 -3.06
CA LYS A 25 12.90 -4.56 -4.25
C LYS A 25 12.67 -6.05 -4.03
N ALA A 26 12.09 -6.72 -5.01
CA ALA A 26 12.06 -8.17 -5.01
C ALA A 26 13.46 -8.77 -5.27
N PRO A 27 13.84 -9.86 -4.57
CA PRO A 27 15.16 -10.45 -4.69
C PRO A 27 15.45 -10.90 -6.12
N SER A 28 16.50 -10.33 -6.73
CA SER A 28 16.87 -10.62 -8.11
C SER A 28 17.41 -12.05 -8.26
N GLY A 29 16.67 -12.89 -8.98
CA GLY A 29 17.16 -14.17 -9.49
C GLY A 29 16.91 -15.38 -8.61
N ILE A 30 15.67 -15.61 -8.14
CA ILE A 30 15.35 -16.84 -7.41
C ILE A 30 15.30 -18.04 -8.38
N PRO A 31 16.23 -19.01 -8.28
CA PRO A 31 16.14 -20.26 -9.01
C PRO A 31 15.16 -21.17 -8.25
N GLY A 32 13.98 -21.39 -8.82
CA GLY A 32 13.06 -22.41 -8.33
C GLY A 32 12.03 -21.95 -7.29
N LEU A 33 11.33 -20.83 -7.52
CA LEU A 33 9.97 -20.75 -7.00
C LEU A 33 9.17 -21.87 -7.68
N GLY A 34 8.86 -22.91 -6.90
CA GLY A 34 7.92 -23.94 -7.29
C GLY A 34 6.67 -23.29 -7.89
N ALA A 35 6.22 -23.85 -8.99
CA ALA A 35 4.91 -23.57 -9.53
C ALA A 35 3.85 -24.09 -8.54
N ASP A 36 3.66 -23.37 -7.44
CA ASP A 36 2.43 -23.51 -6.68
C ASP A 36 1.35 -22.97 -7.59
N GLN A 37 0.57 -23.91 -8.12
CA GLN A 37 -0.59 -23.65 -8.96
C GLN A 37 -1.56 -22.81 -8.12
N ASP A 38 -1.57 -21.53 -8.41
CA ASP A 38 -2.73 -20.69 -8.26
C ASP A 38 -3.86 -21.33 -9.09
N GLU A 39 -4.57 -22.26 -8.45
CA GLU A 39 -5.82 -22.85 -8.95
C GLU A 39 -6.78 -21.70 -9.30
N GLU A 40 -6.85 -21.45 -10.61
CA GLU A 40 -7.90 -20.77 -11.36
C GLU A 40 -8.42 -19.44 -10.77
N GLY A 41 -7.80 -18.33 -11.20
CA GLY A 41 -8.55 -17.07 -11.27
C GLY A 41 -7.79 -15.81 -11.69
N ASN A 42 -6.48 -15.72 -11.46
CA ASN A 42 -5.69 -14.57 -11.91
C ASN A 42 -4.26 -14.96 -12.26
N LYS A 43 -3.93 -15.04 -13.55
CA LYS A 43 -2.56 -15.30 -14.01
C LYS A 43 -1.79 -13.98 -13.96
N ILE A 44 -1.09 -13.73 -12.87
CA ILE A 44 -0.13 -12.62 -12.80
C ILE A 44 1.08 -13.01 -13.66
N GLU A 45 1.22 -12.40 -14.84
CA GLU A 45 2.30 -12.73 -15.79
C GLU A 45 3.66 -12.23 -15.29
N ASN A 46 3.69 -11.06 -14.64
CA ASN A 46 4.91 -10.49 -14.08
C ASN A 46 5.33 -11.25 -12.81
N GLN A 47 6.51 -11.88 -12.85
CA GLN A 47 7.04 -12.70 -11.76
C GLN A 47 7.32 -11.90 -10.49
N GLU A 48 7.80 -10.65 -10.63
CA GLU A 48 8.11 -9.77 -9.51
C GLU A 48 6.82 -9.37 -8.78
N ILE A 49 5.76 -9.03 -9.54
CA ILE A 49 4.44 -8.77 -8.97
C ILE A 49 3.86 -10.03 -8.31
N ARG A 50 4.02 -11.20 -8.94
CA ARG A 50 3.57 -12.46 -8.35
C ARG A 50 4.27 -12.74 -7.02
N PHE A 51 5.55 -12.39 -6.89
CA PHE A 51 6.31 -12.53 -5.65
C PHE A 51 5.74 -11.67 -4.52
N ILE A 52 5.36 -10.41 -4.81
CA ILE A 52 4.66 -9.54 -3.83
C ILE A 52 3.42 -10.24 -3.28
N PHE A 53 2.68 -10.98 -4.10
CA PHE A 53 1.42 -11.61 -3.67
C PHE A 53 1.57 -13.04 -3.15
N ASN A 54 2.80 -13.52 -2.98
CA ASN A 54 3.09 -14.86 -2.47
C ASN A 54 2.98 -14.90 -0.92
N PRO A 55 2.07 -15.72 -0.35
CA PRO A 55 1.89 -15.82 1.10
C PRO A 55 3.12 -16.37 1.84
N ASN A 56 4.05 -17.01 1.12
CA ASN A 56 5.26 -17.59 1.67
C ASN A 56 6.48 -16.67 1.60
N ARG A 57 6.37 -15.46 1.02
CA ARG A 57 7.55 -14.60 0.76
C ARG A 57 8.23 -14.10 2.05
N ASP A 58 7.47 -13.90 3.12
CA ASP A 58 7.99 -13.33 4.39
C ASP A 58 8.28 -14.45 5.43
N LYS A 59 8.62 -15.66 4.97
CA LYS A 59 8.93 -16.78 5.87
C LYS A 59 10.40 -16.73 6.31
N PHE A 60 10.62 -16.84 7.62
CA PHE A 60 11.95 -16.93 8.23
C PHE A 60 12.83 -17.99 7.53
N PRO A 61 14.11 -17.70 7.22
CA PRO A 61 14.95 -16.60 7.71
C PRO A 61 14.90 -15.30 6.88
N GLU A 62 14.05 -15.22 5.85
CA GLU A 62 13.97 -14.02 5.00
C GLU A 62 13.36 -12.84 5.77
N LYS A 63 13.92 -11.64 5.55
CA LYS A 63 13.38 -10.38 6.10
C LYS A 63 12.04 -10.08 5.41
N PRO A 64 11.03 -9.52 6.11
CA PRO A 64 9.78 -9.15 5.47
C PRO A 64 10.01 -8.19 4.28
N TYR A 65 9.27 -8.42 3.20
CA TYR A 65 9.39 -7.62 1.97
C TYR A 65 9.28 -6.13 2.27
N TYR A 66 8.29 -5.67 3.05
CA TYR A 66 8.11 -4.25 3.36
C TYR A 66 9.30 -3.55 4.03
N GLU A 67 10.36 -4.28 4.42
CA GLU A 67 11.59 -3.75 4.99
C GLU A 67 12.81 -3.84 4.04
N ASP A 68 12.67 -4.38 2.82
CA ASP A 68 13.77 -4.63 1.87
C ASP A 68 13.94 -3.51 0.83
N GLY A 69 14.25 -2.31 1.35
CA GLY A 69 14.44 -1.08 0.58
C GLY A 69 15.53 -1.14 -0.50
N ASN A 70 15.34 -0.44 -1.62
CA ASN A 70 16.33 -0.26 -2.69
C ASN A 70 16.78 1.20 -2.81
N PRO A 71 17.95 1.54 -2.24
CA PRO A 71 18.50 2.90 -2.28
C PRO A 71 18.68 3.47 -3.71
N GLU A 72 18.85 2.62 -4.73
CA GLU A 72 19.04 3.10 -6.11
C GLU A 72 17.81 3.82 -6.68
N LEU A 73 16.62 3.57 -6.11
CA LEU A 73 15.36 4.21 -6.52
C LEU A 73 15.14 5.59 -5.88
N TYR A 74 16.08 6.06 -5.06
CA TYR A 74 16.01 7.33 -4.32
C TYR A 74 16.89 8.43 -4.89
N THR A 75 17.45 8.23 -6.08
CA THR A 75 18.07 9.34 -6.83
C THR A 75 17.00 10.29 -7.35
N ASP A 76 17.31 11.60 -7.43
CA ASP A 76 16.38 12.62 -7.92
C ASP A 76 15.74 12.28 -9.28
N GLU A 77 16.54 11.71 -10.18
CA GLU A 77 16.08 11.24 -11.50
C GLU A 77 15.01 10.15 -11.39
N LYS A 78 15.23 9.18 -10.48
CA LYS A 78 14.33 8.05 -10.28
C LYS A 78 13.06 8.50 -9.55
N LEU A 79 13.17 9.38 -8.56
CA LEU A 79 12.02 10.00 -7.90
C LEU A 79 11.15 10.79 -8.89
N ALA A 80 11.77 11.55 -9.80
CA ALA A 80 11.04 12.26 -10.85
C ALA A 80 10.31 11.30 -11.80
N LYS A 81 10.95 10.19 -12.20
CA LYS A 81 10.34 9.16 -13.05
C LYS A 81 9.18 8.45 -12.36
N ARG A 82 9.30 8.13 -11.07
CA ARG A 82 8.21 7.58 -10.25
C ARG A 82 7.02 8.52 -10.22
N LYS A 83 7.26 9.78 -9.86
CA LYS A 83 6.21 10.81 -9.84
C LYS A 83 5.52 10.96 -11.19
N ALA A 84 6.24 10.80 -12.31
CA ALA A 84 5.66 10.88 -13.64
C ALA A 84 4.67 9.72 -13.95
N LEU A 85 4.81 8.55 -13.32
CA LEU A 85 3.84 7.45 -13.46
C LEU A 85 2.45 7.79 -12.94
N LYS A 86 2.34 8.78 -12.03
CA LYS A 86 1.05 9.28 -11.54
C LYS A 86 0.19 9.87 -12.67
N GLU A 87 0.83 10.34 -13.73
CA GLU A 87 0.18 10.90 -14.93
C GLU A 87 0.08 9.90 -16.08
N ASP A 88 0.58 8.67 -15.90
CA ASP A 88 0.42 7.62 -16.90
C ASP A 88 -1.04 7.20 -17.02
N VAL A 89 -1.54 7.09 -18.26
CA VAL A 89 -2.96 6.85 -18.54
C VAL A 89 -3.39 5.47 -18.05
N ASP A 90 -2.55 4.45 -18.19
CA ASP A 90 -2.90 3.08 -17.79
C ASP A 90 -2.87 2.95 -16.26
N VAL A 91 -1.90 3.59 -15.59
CA VAL A 91 -1.83 3.68 -14.12
C VAL A 91 -3.05 4.43 -13.57
N GLN A 92 -3.41 5.56 -14.16
CA GLN A 92 -4.60 6.32 -13.77
C GLN A 92 -5.87 5.48 -13.90
N ASN A 93 -6.02 4.79 -15.03
CA ASN A 93 -7.21 3.99 -15.31
C ASN A 93 -7.36 2.84 -14.32
N VAL A 94 -6.28 2.08 -14.05
CA VAL A 94 -6.36 0.92 -13.16
C VAL A 94 -6.62 1.31 -11.71
N ILE A 95 -6.03 2.41 -11.23
CA ILE A 95 -6.28 2.93 -9.87
C ILE A 95 -7.73 3.40 -9.75
N ARG A 96 -8.22 4.21 -10.69
CA ARG A 96 -9.61 4.69 -10.67
C ARG A 96 -10.63 3.58 -10.82
N GLU A 97 -10.32 2.54 -11.61
CA GLU A 97 -11.14 1.33 -11.66
C GLU A 97 -11.19 0.67 -10.27
N PHE A 98 -10.03 0.45 -9.63
CA PHE A 98 -9.96 -0.13 -8.29
C PHE A 98 -10.71 0.69 -7.24
N MET A 99 -10.60 2.01 -7.27
CA MET A 99 -11.37 2.93 -6.42
C MET A 99 -12.88 2.72 -6.61
N THR A 100 -13.34 2.73 -7.86
CA THR A 100 -14.76 2.64 -8.21
C THR A 100 -15.40 1.33 -7.76
N ILE A 101 -14.67 0.22 -7.85
CA ILE A 101 -15.21 -1.11 -7.50
C ILE A 101 -15.06 -1.44 -6.01
N SER A 102 -14.09 -0.84 -5.32
CA SER A 102 -13.73 -1.24 -3.95
C SER A 102 -14.25 -0.30 -2.88
N PHE A 103 -14.48 0.98 -3.22
CA PHE A 103 -14.87 2.03 -2.28
C PHE A 103 -16.26 2.59 -2.58
N SER A 104 -16.94 2.98 -1.51
CA SER A 104 -18.29 3.53 -1.56
C SER A 104 -18.25 5.05 -1.41
N PHE A 105 -18.36 5.77 -2.53
CA PHE A 105 -18.41 7.23 -2.55
C PHE A 105 -19.81 7.78 -2.28
N ASN A 106 -19.88 8.95 -1.64
CA ASN A 106 -21.08 9.78 -1.65
C ASN A 106 -21.22 10.54 -3.00
N PRO A 107 -22.34 11.26 -3.25
CA PRO A 107 -22.52 12.04 -4.49
C PRO A 107 -21.47 13.13 -4.74
N HIS A 108 -20.71 13.52 -3.71
CA HIS A 108 -19.64 14.52 -3.80
C HIS A 108 -18.25 13.89 -3.96
N LYS A 109 -18.17 12.59 -4.26
CA LYS A 109 -16.88 11.89 -4.45
C LYS A 109 -16.01 11.90 -3.20
N ILE A 110 -16.66 11.77 -2.04
CA ILE A 110 -16.02 11.69 -0.73
C ILE A 110 -16.31 10.32 -0.10
N ILE A 111 -15.29 9.74 0.54
CA ILE A 111 -15.41 8.57 1.41
C ILE A 111 -15.23 8.98 2.88
N ARG A 112 -15.84 8.20 3.78
CA ARG A 112 -15.70 8.39 5.24
C ARG A 112 -14.51 7.62 5.76
N ARG A 113 -13.99 8.04 6.92
CA ARG A 113 -12.88 7.39 7.61
C ARG A 113 -13.08 5.89 7.85
N ASP A 114 -14.28 5.46 8.24
CA ASP A 114 -14.59 4.05 8.47
C ASP A 114 -14.45 3.20 7.21
N GLU A 115 -14.93 3.69 6.06
CA GLU A 115 -14.73 3.06 4.75
C GLU A 115 -13.23 2.98 4.42
N TYR A 116 -12.49 4.08 4.54
CA TYR A 116 -11.03 4.10 4.31
C TYR A 116 -10.34 3.02 5.15
N PHE A 117 -10.56 3.01 6.47
CA PHE A 117 -9.93 2.06 7.38
C PHE A 117 -10.26 0.62 7.03
N GLN A 118 -11.54 0.33 6.76
CA GLN A 118 -11.96 -1.04 6.43
C GLN A 118 -11.24 -1.55 5.17
N LYS A 119 -11.14 -0.72 4.12
CA LYS A 119 -10.49 -1.14 2.86
C LYS A 119 -8.98 -1.23 3.01
N PHE A 120 -8.34 -0.24 3.64
CA PHE A 120 -6.89 -0.24 3.82
C PHE A 120 -6.39 -1.31 4.79
N ILE A 121 -7.16 -1.68 5.82
CA ILE A 121 -6.83 -2.85 6.66
C ILE A 121 -6.86 -4.12 5.81
N LYS A 122 -7.89 -4.30 4.96
CA LYS A 122 -7.98 -5.46 4.08
C LYS A 122 -6.84 -5.51 3.05
N ILE A 123 -6.48 -4.38 2.46
CA ILE A 123 -5.29 -4.25 1.60
C ILE A 123 -4.03 -4.64 2.38
N GLY A 124 -3.88 -4.12 3.60
CA GLY A 124 -2.78 -4.44 4.50
C GLY A 124 -2.66 -5.94 4.81
N GLN A 125 -3.77 -6.63 5.06
CA GLN A 125 -3.79 -8.09 5.28
C GLN A 125 -3.36 -8.87 4.03
N ILE A 126 -3.76 -8.42 2.84
CA ILE A 126 -3.35 -9.04 1.58
C ILE A 126 -1.85 -8.86 1.34
N LEU A 127 -1.34 -7.66 1.59
CA LEU A 127 0.04 -7.30 1.31
C LEU A 127 0.99 -7.74 2.43
N ARG A 128 0.54 -7.85 3.68
CA ARG A 128 1.33 -8.24 4.85
C ARG A 128 0.66 -9.38 5.62
N PRO A 129 0.62 -10.60 5.05
CA PRO A 129 -0.16 -11.71 5.59
C PRO A 129 0.26 -12.19 6.98
N ASN A 130 1.47 -11.85 7.42
CA ASN A 130 2.02 -12.24 8.72
C ASN A 130 2.07 -11.10 9.74
N THR A 131 1.46 -9.94 9.43
CA THR A 131 1.42 -8.79 10.34
C THR A 131 0.19 -8.88 11.25
N GLU A 132 0.38 -8.58 12.54
CA GLU A 132 -0.68 -8.60 13.54
C GLU A 132 -1.75 -7.53 13.25
N ALA A 133 -3.01 -7.84 13.58
CA ALA A 133 -4.13 -6.95 13.25
C ALA A 133 -4.02 -5.57 13.90
N GLU A 134 -3.51 -5.49 15.14
CA GLU A 134 -3.29 -4.22 15.84
C GLU A 134 -2.22 -3.36 15.15
N GLU A 135 -1.16 -3.99 14.66
CA GLU A 135 -0.11 -3.29 13.92
C GLU A 135 -0.64 -2.73 12.60
N LEU A 136 -1.42 -3.52 11.84
CA LEU A 136 -2.10 -3.04 10.63
C LEU A 136 -3.02 -1.86 10.91
N GLN A 137 -3.81 -1.91 12.00
CA GLN A 137 -4.67 -0.78 12.39
C GLN A 137 -3.86 0.48 12.68
N ASN A 138 -2.73 0.35 13.37
CA ASN A 138 -1.85 1.47 13.68
C ASN A 138 -1.20 2.06 12.43
N LEU A 139 -0.80 1.22 11.46
CA LEU A 139 -0.28 1.67 10.17
C LEU A 139 -1.33 2.46 9.38
N VAL A 140 -2.50 1.86 9.17
CA VAL A 140 -3.61 2.51 8.43
C VAL A 140 -4.06 3.80 9.10
N LYS A 141 -4.02 3.87 10.44
CA LYS A 141 -4.32 5.10 11.16
C LYS A 141 -3.33 6.22 10.84
N LYS A 142 -2.03 5.91 10.84
CA LYS A 142 -0.98 6.88 10.50
C LYS A 142 -1.10 7.34 9.05
N ASP A 143 -1.33 6.41 8.12
CA ASP A 143 -1.51 6.72 6.70
C ASP A 143 -2.71 7.66 6.51
N TYR A 144 -3.84 7.37 7.15
CA TYR A 144 -5.01 8.25 7.12
C TYR A 144 -4.72 9.65 7.69
N GLU A 145 -3.99 9.75 8.80
CA GLU A 145 -3.65 11.04 9.41
C GLU A 145 -2.77 11.91 8.48
N ASN A 146 -1.86 11.28 7.75
CA ASN A 146 -1.03 11.94 6.73
C ASN A 146 -1.89 12.38 5.55
N ASP A 147 -2.71 11.48 5.00
CA ASP A 147 -3.56 11.75 3.83
C ASP A 147 -4.64 12.82 4.11
N ASN A 148 -5.14 12.85 5.35
CA ASN A 148 -6.13 13.83 5.76
C ASN A 148 -5.52 15.21 6.03
N GLU A 149 -4.18 15.36 6.02
CA GLU A 149 -3.44 16.62 6.20
C GLU A 149 -3.88 17.42 7.44
N GLY A 150 -4.28 16.73 8.52
CA GLY A 150 -4.73 17.37 9.75
C GLY A 150 -6.11 18.06 9.68
N LYS A 151 -6.90 17.81 8.62
CA LYS A 151 -8.30 18.24 8.56
C LYS A 151 -9.11 17.61 9.68
N THR A 152 -10.08 18.35 10.20
CA THR A 152 -10.96 17.88 11.29
C THR A 152 -12.10 17.03 10.78
N GLU A 153 -12.37 17.08 9.47
CA GLU A 153 -13.37 16.24 8.83
C GLU A 153 -12.86 14.79 8.70
N ASP A 154 -13.66 13.83 9.17
CA ASP A 154 -13.41 12.39 9.04
C ASP A 154 -13.72 11.87 7.61
N THR A 155 -13.17 12.53 6.60
CA THR A 155 -13.45 12.26 5.19
C THR A 155 -12.25 12.47 4.27
N ILE A 156 -12.17 11.66 3.22
CA ILE A 156 -11.16 11.74 2.16
C ILE A 156 -11.87 11.91 0.82
N ASP A 157 -11.42 12.86 0.00
CA ASP A 157 -11.94 13.06 -1.36
C ASP A 157 -11.28 12.11 -2.36
N GLU A 158 -11.83 12.06 -3.58
CA GLU A 158 -11.37 11.15 -4.63
C GLU A 158 -9.91 11.38 -5.03
N ASP A 159 -9.44 12.63 -5.06
CA ASP A 159 -8.05 12.95 -5.43
C ASP A 159 -7.08 12.47 -4.35
N LYS A 160 -7.40 12.69 -3.07
CA LYS A 160 -6.60 12.17 -1.96
C LYS A 160 -6.57 10.66 -1.92
N LEU A 161 -7.70 10.00 -2.14
CA LEU A 161 -7.72 8.54 -2.20
C LEU A 161 -6.90 8.00 -3.38
N TYR A 162 -6.94 8.68 -4.53
CA TYR A 162 -6.10 8.35 -5.66
C TYR A 162 -4.61 8.45 -5.29
N ASP A 163 -4.23 9.53 -4.60
CA ASP A 163 -2.87 9.75 -4.12
C ASP A 163 -2.42 8.65 -3.15
N SER A 164 -3.23 8.29 -2.14
CA SER A 164 -2.94 7.19 -1.21
C SER A 164 -2.70 5.86 -1.92
N LEU A 165 -3.53 5.55 -2.93
CA LEU A 165 -3.42 4.30 -3.68
C LEU A 165 -2.22 4.33 -4.64
N PHE A 166 -1.90 5.47 -5.23
CA PHE A 166 -0.69 5.63 -6.03
C PHE A 166 0.56 5.41 -5.16
N GLU A 167 0.63 6.05 -3.99
CA GLU A 167 1.74 5.88 -3.05
C GLU A 167 1.87 4.43 -2.57
N LEU A 168 0.75 3.74 -2.35
CA LEU A 168 0.75 2.31 -2.08
C LEU A 168 1.39 1.52 -3.23
N ALA A 169 0.99 1.74 -4.47
CA ALA A 169 1.60 1.01 -5.59
C ALA A 169 3.08 1.37 -5.77
N ASP A 170 3.43 2.64 -5.60
CA ASP A 170 4.81 3.12 -5.67
C ASP A 170 5.67 2.49 -4.56
N LEU A 171 5.12 2.27 -3.37
CA LEU A 171 5.80 1.58 -2.26
C LEU A 171 6.07 0.10 -2.54
N TRP A 172 5.11 -0.58 -3.16
CA TRP A 172 5.13 -2.05 -3.29
C TRP A 172 5.71 -2.54 -4.61
N CYS A 173 5.62 -1.76 -5.69
CA CYS A 173 6.18 -2.13 -6.99
C CYS A 173 7.71 -1.98 -6.97
N PRO A 174 8.47 -3.02 -7.37
CA PRO A 174 9.91 -3.02 -7.26
C PRO A 174 10.62 -2.16 -8.32
N ASN A 175 9.93 -1.80 -9.40
CA ASN A 175 10.49 -1.00 -10.49
C ASN A 175 9.60 0.18 -10.88
N ILE A 176 10.23 1.11 -11.62
CA ILE A 176 9.56 2.27 -12.20
C ILE A 176 9.01 1.86 -13.58
N ASP A 177 7.92 1.10 -13.57
CA ASP A 177 7.23 0.62 -14.77
C ASP A 177 5.71 0.74 -14.59
N ALA A 178 5.05 1.42 -15.53
CA ALA A 178 3.59 1.53 -15.56
C ALA A 178 2.90 0.15 -15.59
N LYS A 179 3.49 -0.82 -16.31
CA LYS A 179 2.92 -2.17 -16.38
C LYS A 179 2.92 -2.87 -15.02
N GLU A 180 3.92 -2.64 -14.19
CA GLU A 180 3.98 -3.21 -12.84
C GLU A 180 2.86 -2.69 -11.94
N TYR A 181 2.55 -1.39 -12.02
CA TYR A 181 1.44 -0.80 -11.28
C TYR A 181 0.09 -1.38 -11.74
N VAL A 182 -0.07 -1.54 -13.06
CA VAL A 182 -1.26 -2.18 -13.65
C VAL A 182 -1.42 -3.63 -13.18
N ASP A 183 -0.35 -4.42 -13.27
CA ASP A 183 -0.36 -5.81 -12.83
C ASP A 183 -0.60 -5.91 -11.31
N PHE A 184 -0.01 -5.00 -10.52
CA PHE A 184 -0.21 -4.90 -9.07
C PHE A 184 -1.69 -4.67 -8.72
N PHE A 185 -2.34 -3.68 -9.33
CA PHE A 185 -3.76 -3.42 -9.04
C PHE A 185 -4.69 -4.50 -9.58
N ASN A 186 -4.36 -5.15 -10.69
CA ASN A 186 -5.13 -6.30 -11.16
C ASN A 186 -5.05 -7.48 -10.19
N ALA A 187 -3.85 -7.76 -9.67
CA ALA A 187 -3.64 -8.75 -8.61
C ALA A 187 -4.36 -8.39 -7.32
N LEU A 188 -4.22 -7.14 -6.86
CA LEU A 188 -4.87 -6.63 -5.67
C LEU A 188 -6.38 -6.69 -5.80
N LYS A 189 -6.97 -6.22 -6.89
CA LYS A 189 -8.41 -6.29 -7.20
C LYS A 189 -8.96 -7.70 -7.06
N PHE A 190 -8.27 -8.68 -7.66
CA PHE A 190 -8.67 -10.08 -7.57
C PHE A 190 -8.68 -10.56 -6.12
N LYS A 191 -7.56 -10.40 -5.40
CA LYS A 191 -7.49 -10.84 -3.99
C LYS A 191 -8.46 -10.07 -3.11
N PHE A 192 -8.62 -8.76 -3.30
CA PHE A 192 -9.53 -7.92 -2.53
C PHE A 192 -10.98 -8.38 -2.64
N ARG A 193 -11.40 -8.92 -3.78
CA ARG A 193 -12.75 -9.47 -3.98
C ARG A 193 -12.93 -10.86 -3.37
N TYR A 194 -11.91 -11.73 -3.46
CA TYR A 194 -12.03 -13.16 -3.13
C TYR A 194 -11.44 -13.54 -1.77
N ASP A 195 -10.68 -12.65 -1.14
CA ASP A 195 -10.18 -12.82 0.22
C ASP A 195 -11.36 -12.92 1.20
N GLY A 196 -11.48 -14.09 1.83
CA GLY A 196 -12.60 -14.50 2.69
C GLY A 196 -13.56 -15.56 2.12
N GLN A 197 -13.53 -15.88 0.82
CA GLN A 197 -14.44 -16.89 0.23
C GLN A 197 -13.95 -18.35 0.39
N ASN A 198 -12.67 -18.56 0.65
CA ASN A 198 -12.10 -19.90 0.86
C ASN A 198 -12.41 -20.52 2.23
N ASN A 199 -13.06 -19.80 3.15
CA ASN A 199 -13.30 -20.29 4.52
C ASN A 199 -14.75 -20.70 4.83
N SER A 200 -15.68 -20.59 3.87
CA SER A 200 -17.12 -20.83 4.13
C SER A 200 -17.72 -22.07 3.46
N SER A 201 -16.93 -22.86 2.72
CA SER A 201 -17.40 -24.11 2.08
C SER A 201 -16.83 -25.40 2.69
N ALA A 202 -15.87 -25.31 3.63
CA ALA A 202 -15.18 -26.49 4.18
C ALA A 202 -15.89 -27.18 5.37
N TYR A 203 -16.99 -26.61 5.88
CA TYR A 203 -17.83 -27.25 6.91
C TYR A 203 -19.28 -27.34 6.45
N GLY A 204 -19.53 -28.23 5.48
CA GLY A 204 -20.88 -28.77 5.29
C GLY A 204 -21.30 -29.55 6.54
N PRO A 205 -22.55 -29.44 7.01
CA PRO A 205 -23.00 -30.11 8.22
C PRO A 205 -22.87 -31.63 8.03
N MET A 206 -22.05 -32.27 8.86
CA MET A 206 -22.12 -33.71 9.07
C MET A 206 -23.53 -34.02 9.58
N HIS A 207 -24.36 -34.59 8.70
CA HIS A 207 -25.65 -35.14 9.10
C HIS A 207 -25.42 -36.18 10.20
N THR A 208 -26.15 -36.01 11.30
CA THR A 208 -26.28 -36.98 12.38
C THR A 208 -27.38 -37.99 12.06
#